data_AF-A0A5C4MXR6-F1
#
_entry.id   AF-A0A5C4MXR6-F1
#
_cell.length_a   1.000
_cell.length_b   1.000
_cell.length_c   1.000
_cell.angle_alpha   90.00
_cell.angle_beta   90.00
_cell.angle_gamma   90.00
#
_symmetry.space_group_name_H-M   'P 1'
#
loop_
_entity.id
_entity.type
_entity.pdbx_description
1 polymer ?
#
loop_
_entity_poly.entity_id
_entity_poly.type
_entity_poly.pdbx_seq_one_letter_code
_entity_poly.pdbx_strand_id
1 'polypeptide(L)'
;MSSTEPSPPPTPTPPPESDQTPTKPRSTYGNPAFADIARSMGVMAVIVVGLFVVGQFFWGNTPDERPAVEYENTVKGVRETAPYPVYAPTSLPDGWRANGVTFKPGESGRWHLGVLTDDDRYIGVEQALDSTPRMIETHAPGVEQRADVEVAGKTWQLWTGDGETTFVREEGDMTVLVTGPAPREDIERFIGLLSTE
;
A
#
# COMPACT_ATOMS: atom_id res chain seq x y z
N MET A 1 -6.95 69.43 50.09
CA MET A 1 -6.07 70.04 49.07
C MET A 1 -6.93 70.38 47.88
N SER A 2 -6.89 71.63 47.46
CA SER A 2 -7.71 72.21 46.38
C SER A 2 -7.21 71.81 44.99
N SER A 3 -8.09 72.06 44.01
CA SER A 3 -7.81 72.63 42.68
C SER A 3 -8.10 71.74 41.47
N THR A 4 -9.13 72.17 40.74
CA THR A 4 -9.09 72.60 39.33
C THR A 4 -9.69 71.67 38.26
N GLU A 5 -10.79 72.16 37.71
CA GLU A 5 -11.49 71.81 36.46
C GLU A 5 -10.62 72.07 35.21
N PRO A 6 -10.90 71.49 34.01
CA PRO A 6 -11.78 72.21 33.07
C PRO A 6 -12.68 71.35 32.14
N SER A 7 -13.62 72.10 31.55
CA SER A 7 -14.81 71.86 30.71
C SER A 7 -14.73 71.03 29.39
N PRO A 8 -15.90 70.71 28.77
CA PRO A 8 -16.11 69.68 27.74
C PRO A 8 -16.15 70.23 26.28
N PRO A 9 -16.21 69.36 25.25
CA PRO A 9 -16.71 69.71 23.92
C PRO A 9 -18.03 68.98 23.55
N PRO A 10 -18.76 69.49 22.53
CA PRO A 10 -20.22 69.39 22.40
C PRO A 10 -20.75 68.12 21.72
N THR A 11 -22.01 67.80 22.00
CA THR A 11 -22.84 66.81 21.28
C THR A 11 -23.37 67.35 19.95
N PRO A 12 -23.38 66.55 18.88
CA PRO A 12 -24.37 66.68 17.80
C PRO A 12 -25.31 65.45 17.70
N THR A 13 -26.59 65.73 17.96
CA THR A 13 -27.89 65.22 17.46
C THR A 13 -28.02 63.83 16.80
N PRO A 14 -29.07 63.04 17.16
CA PRO A 14 -29.34 61.70 16.63
C PRO A 14 -30.15 61.71 15.31
N PRO A 15 -30.03 60.68 14.46
CA PRO A 15 -31.04 60.31 13.47
C PRO A 15 -32.08 59.30 14.02
N PRO A 16 -33.29 59.27 13.43
CA PRO A 16 -34.53 58.85 14.09
C PRO A 16 -34.80 57.33 14.19
N GLU A 17 -35.54 57.00 15.23
CA GLU A 17 -36.15 55.71 15.56
C GLU A 17 -37.13 55.25 14.47
N SER A 18 -37.11 53.97 14.08
CA SER A 18 -38.23 53.35 13.35
C SER A 18 -38.41 51.87 13.74
N ASP A 19 -39.59 51.62 14.31
CA ASP A 19 -40.37 50.39 14.32
C ASP A 19 -39.87 49.15 15.08
N GLN A 20 -40.26 49.11 16.36
CA GLN A 20 -40.52 47.85 17.05
C GLN A 20 -41.90 47.30 16.65
N THR A 21 -41.95 46.19 15.90
CA THR A 21 -43.10 45.27 15.92
C THR A 21 -42.67 43.88 16.43
N PRO A 22 -43.48 43.23 17.28
CA PRO A 22 -43.04 42.06 18.05
C PRO A 22 -43.24 40.77 17.27
N THR A 23 -42.20 39.96 17.11
CA THR A 23 -42.35 38.57 16.63
C THR A 23 -41.74 37.56 17.61
N LYS A 24 -42.64 36.82 18.24
CA LYS A 24 -42.46 35.70 19.16
C LYS A 24 -41.52 34.63 18.59
N PRO A 25 -40.46 34.16 19.28
CA PRO A 25 -39.79 32.94 18.87
C PRO A 25 -40.61 31.74 19.35
N ARG A 26 -41.28 31.07 18.40
CA ARG A 26 -41.73 29.69 18.56
C ARG A 26 -40.50 28.80 18.66
N SER A 27 -40.43 27.99 19.72
CA SER A 27 -39.50 26.88 19.80
C SER A 27 -39.73 25.94 18.61
N THR A 28 -38.67 25.64 17.87
CA THR A 28 -38.65 24.52 16.92
C THR A 28 -37.34 23.79 17.15
N TYR A 29 -37.49 22.60 17.74
CA TYR A 29 -36.46 21.63 18.04
C TYR A 29 -35.87 21.12 16.70
N GLY A 30 -34.87 21.81 16.16
CA GLY A 30 -34.04 21.31 15.06
C GLY A 30 -32.86 20.59 15.67
N ASN A 31 -32.76 19.26 15.45
CA ASN A 31 -31.81 18.38 16.13
C ASN A 31 -30.35 18.80 15.82
N PRO A 32 -29.65 19.55 16.69
CA PRO A 32 -28.31 20.07 16.38
C PRO A 32 -27.32 18.94 16.16
N ALA A 33 -27.54 17.81 16.85
CA ALA A 33 -26.72 16.61 16.75
C ALA A 33 -26.62 16.04 15.33
N PHE A 34 -27.68 16.06 14.51
CA PHE A 34 -27.61 15.51 13.15
C PHE A 34 -26.93 16.47 12.17
N ALA A 35 -27.14 17.77 12.35
CA ALA A 35 -26.43 18.79 11.58
C ALA A 35 -24.94 18.82 11.93
N ASP A 36 -24.59 18.60 13.20
CA ASP A 36 -23.21 18.52 13.68
C ASP A 36 -22.52 17.21 13.23
N ILE A 37 -23.25 16.08 13.18
CA ILE A 37 -22.76 14.83 12.58
C ILE A 37 -22.52 15.01 11.07
N ALA A 38 -23.47 15.59 10.33
CA ALA A 38 -23.29 15.85 8.89
C ALA A 38 -22.13 16.82 8.62
N ARG A 39 -21.95 17.85 9.46
CA ARG A 39 -20.85 18.80 9.37
C ARG A 39 -19.50 18.15 9.69
N SER A 40 -19.42 17.32 10.73
CA SER A 40 -18.20 16.59 11.09
C SER A 40 -17.83 15.53 10.05
N MET A 41 -18.82 14.84 9.46
CA MET A 41 -18.60 13.97 8.30
C MET A 41 -18.09 14.75 7.08
N GLY A 42 -18.65 15.93 6.81
CA GLY A 42 -18.17 16.80 5.74
C GLY A 42 -16.73 17.28 5.95
N VAL A 43 -16.39 17.71 7.17
CA VAL A 43 -15.02 18.10 7.52
C VAL A 43 -14.06 16.91 7.43
N MET A 44 -14.46 15.74 7.91
CA MET A 44 -13.65 14.52 7.80
C MET A 44 -13.45 14.12 6.33
N ALA A 45 -14.48 14.18 5.50
CA ALA A 45 -14.37 13.90 4.06
C ALA A 45 -13.41 14.89 3.38
N VAL A 46 -13.45 16.18 3.74
CA VAL A 46 -12.50 17.18 3.23
C VAL A 46 -11.08 16.91 3.71
N ILE A 47 -10.88 16.49 4.97
CA ILE A 47 -9.56 16.10 5.47
C ILE A 47 -9.05 14.85 4.76
N VAL A 48 -9.89 13.83 4.55
CA VAL A 48 -9.51 12.60 3.84
C VAL A 48 -9.18 12.90 2.38
N VAL A 49 -9.98 13.72 1.69
CA VAL A 49 -9.68 14.18 0.32
C VAL A 49 -8.43 15.03 0.30
N GLY A 50 -8.23 15.90 1.29
CA GLY A 50 -7.02 16.69 1.45
C GLY A 50 -5.78 15.82 1.64
N LEU A 51 -5.84 14.82 2.51
CA LEU A 51 -4.78 13.82 2.72
C LEU A 51 -4.57 12.94 1.49
N PHE A 52 -5.63 12.64 0.73
CA PHE A 52 -5.54 11.90 -0.52
C PHE A 52 -4.87 12.74 -1.61
N VAL A 53 -5.22 14.03 -1.75
CA VAL A 53 -4.63 14.95 -2.72
C VAL A 53 -3.20 15.28 -2.34
N VAL A 54 -2.91 15.55 -1.06
CA VAL A 54 -1.55 15.67 -0.53
C VAL A 54 -0.80 14.37 -0.75
N GLY A 55 -1.44 13.23 -0.48
CA GLY A 55 -0.87 11.92 -0.70
C GLY A 55 -0.47 11.70 -2.15
N GLN A 56 -1.36 12.04 -3.08
CA GLN A 56 -1.13 11.98 -4.51
C GLN A 56 -0.11 13.04 -4.98
N PHE A 57 -0.05 14.20 -4.34
CA PHE A 57 0.88 15.27 -4.72
C PHE A 57 2.31 15.02 -4.21
N PHE A 58 2.45 14.41 -3.02
CA PHE A 58 3.75 14.07 -2.41
C PHE A 58 4.25 12.65 -2.78
N TRP A 59 3.35 11.69 -3.01
CA TRP A 59 3.69 10.29 -3.36
C TRP A 59 3.18 9.82 -4.73
N GLY A 60 2.37 10.62 -5.44
CA GLY A 60 1.67 10.14 -6.64
C GLY A 60 2.34 10.42 -7.98
N ASN A 61 3.51 11.06 -8.04
CA ASN A 61 4.03 11.56 -9.33
C ASN A 61 5.52 11.28 -9.65
N THR A 62 6.17 10.31 -8.99
CA THR A 62 7.41 9.70 -9.50
C THR A 62 7.27 8.18 -9.48
N PRO A 63 7.17 7.52 -10.65
CA PRO A 63 7.27 6.06 -10.76
C PRO A 63 8.58 5.48 -10.17
N ASP A 64 9.55 6.35 -9.85
CA ASP A 64 10.94 6.02 -9.54
C ASP A 64 11.33 6.07 -8.05
N GLU A 65 10.47 6.50 -7.13
CA GLU A 65 10.91 6.84 -5.75
C GLU A 65 10.16 6.11 -4.64
N ARG A 66 9.80 4.84 -4.85
CA ARG A 66 9.63 3.96 -3.68
C ARG A 66 11.00 3.55 -3.19
N PRO A 67 11.41 3.92 -1.97
CA PRO A 67 12.71 3.52 -1.44
C PRO A 67 12.83 2.00 -1.46
N ALA A 68 14.01 1.51 -1.86
CA ALA A 68 14.31 0.09 -1.84
C ALA A 68 14.04 -0.47 -0.43
N VAL A 69 13.39 -1.63 -0.39
CA VAL A 69 13.09 -2.32 0.86
C VAL A 69 14.27 -3.23 1.22
N GLU A 70 14.92 -2.96 2.34
CA GLU A 70 15.91 -3.87 2.93
C GLU A 70 15.18 -5.16 3.38
N TYR A 71 15.36 -6.26 2.63
CA TYR A 71 14.61 -7.51 2.82
C TYR A 71 15.39 -8.52 3.66
N GLU A 72 16.70 -8.39 3.78
CA GLU A 72 17.64 -9.34 4.37
C GLU A 72 17.34 -9.62 5.84
N ASN A 73 17.01 -8.57 6.61
CA ASN A 73 16.64 -8.73 8.02
C ASN A 73 15.31 -9.47 8.18
N THR A 74 14.36 -9.21 7.27
CA THR A 74 13.08 -9.93 7.24
C THR A 74 13.31 -11.40 6.90
N VAL A 75 14.11 -11.69 5.87
CA VAL A 75 14.45 -13.08 5.47
C VAL A 75 15.04 -13.86 6.64
N LYS A 76 15.99 -13.27 7.39
CA LYS A 76 16.59 -13.92 8.58
C LYS A 76 15.53 -14.32 9.60
N GLY A 77 14.66 -13.38 10.01
CA GLY A 77 13.61 -13.68 10.98
C GLY A 77 12.55 -14.67 10.47
N VAL A 78 12.26 -14.64 9.17
CA VAL A 78 11.31 -15.56 8.55
C VAL A 78 11.88 -16.98 8.49
N ARG A 79 13.16 -17.14 8.14
CA ARG A 79 13.83 -18.46 8.11
C ARG A 79 13.89 -19.14 9.48
N GLU A 80 13.85 -18.38 10.58
CA GLU A 80 13.79 -18.93 11.94
C GLU A 80 12.41 -19.46 12.32
N THR A 81 11.35 -19.01 11.65
CA THR A 81 9.95 -19.23 12.09
C THR A 81 9.06 -19.90 11.06
N ALA A 82 9.44 -19.88 9.78
CA ALA A 82 8.67 -20.47 8.70
C ALA A 82 8.61 -22.01 8.81
N PRO A 83 7.48 -22.64 8.45
CA PRO A 83 7.35 -24.09 8.49
C PRO A 83 8.02 -24.80 7.29
N TYR A 84 8.78 -24.08 6.47
CA TYR A 84 9.45 -24.56 5.26
C TYR A 84 10.72 -23.74 4.96
N PRO A 85 11.64 -24.25 4.11
CA PRO A 85 12.78 -23.47 3.63
C PRO A 85 12.36 -22.25 2.81
N VAL A 86 12.81 -21.05 3.20
CA VAL A 86 12.40 -19.78 2.57
C VAL A 86 13.40 -19.37 1.50
N TYR A 87 12.94 -19.34 0.25
CA TYR A 87 13.67 -18.83 -0.90
C TYR A 87 13.71 -17.31 -0.90
N ALA A 88 14.92 -16.79 -0.87
CA ALA A 88 15.20 -15.38 -1.06
C ALA A 88 16.49 -15.23 -1.88
N PRO A 89 16.63 -14.16 -2.68
CA PRO A 89 17.87 -13.88 -3.40
C PRO A 89 19.00 -13.64 -2.39
N THR A 90 20.17 -14.19 -2.66
CA THR A 90 21.38 -13.95 -1.84
C THR A 90 21.91 -12.53 -1.98
N SER A 91 21.73 -11.96 -3.17
CA SER A 91 22.01 -10.57 -3.51
C SER A 91 21.21 -10.21 -4.77
N LEU A 92 20.91 -8.94 -4.95
CA LEU A 92 20.28 -8.44 -6.18
C LEU A 92 21.35 -7.92 -7.14
N PRO A 93 21.18 -8.09 -8.47
CA PRO A 93 22.05 -7.46 -9.45
C PRO A 93 22.02 -5.94 -9.35
N ASP A 94 23.05 -5.28 -9.90
CA ASP A 94 23.06 -3.82 -10.01
C ASP A 94 21.81 -3.31 -10.75
N GLY A 95 21.20 -2.25 -10.22
CA GLY A 95 19.96 -1.67 -10.75
C GLY A 95 18.68 -2.36 -10.29
N TRP A 96 18.76 -3.58 -9.74
CA TRP A 96 17.59 -4.28 -9.22
C TRP A 96 17.32 -3.87 -7.77
N ARG A 97 16.04 -3.78 -7.40
CA ARG A 97 15.63 -3.37 -6.05
C ARG A 97 14.43 -4.15 -5.54
N ALA A 98 14.46 -4.55 -4.28
CA ALA A 98 13.26 -5.07 -3.64
C ALA A 98 12.24 -3.95 -3.42
N ASN A 99 10.97 -4.20 -3.78
CA ASN A 99 9.88 -3.24 -3.67
C ASN A 99 8.81 -3.64 -2.64
N GLY A 100 8.90 -4.85 -2.10
CA GLY A 100 8.00 -5.37 -1.08
C GLY A 100 8.48 -6.69 -0.51
N VAL A 101 8.34 -6.86 0.81
CA VAL A 101 8.62 -8.11 1.50
C VAL A 101 7.54 -8.33 2.54
N THR A 102 7.01 -9.54 2.66
CA THR A 102 5.97 -9.87 3.65
C THR A 102 6.05 -11.34 4.03
N PHE A 103 5.85 -11.61 5.31
CA PHE A 103 5.57 -12.95 5.80
C PHE A 103 4.31 -12.93 6.66
N LYS A 104 3.35 -13.80 6.34
CA LYS A 104 2.16 -14.03 7.17
C LYS A 104 2.32 -15.39 7.85
N PRO A 105 2.56 -15.43 9.17
CA PRO A 105 2.65 -16.68 9.90
C PRO A 105 1.29 -17.38 9.97
N GLY A 106 1.31 -18.69 10.19
CA GLY A 106 0.11 -19.54 10.26
C GLY A 106 0.41 -20.93 9.72
N GLU A 107 -0.61 -21.80 9.68
CA GLU A 107 -0.47 -23.18 9.18
C GLU A 107 0.11 -23.24 7.78
N SER A 108 -0.40 -22.40 6.87
CA SER A 108 0.15 -22.33 5.51
C SER A 108 1.52 -21.67 5.47
N GLY A 109 1.79 -20.66 6.30
CA GLY A 109 2.92 -19.73 6.16
C GLY A 109 2.91 -19.06 4.77
N ARG A 110 2.79 -17.74 4.66
CA ARG A 110 2.80 -17.09 3.34
C ARG A 110 3.97 -16.13 3.24
N TRP A 111 4.95 -16.49 2.42
CA TRP A 111 6.11 -15.69 2.11
C TRP A 111 5.95 -15.02 0.76
N HIS A 112 6.29 -13.73 0.72
CA HIS A 112 6.28 -12.90 -0.47
C HIS A 112 7.52 -12.01 -0.47
N LEU A 113 8.22 -11.96 -1.61
CA LEU A 113 9.23 -10.95 -1.91
C LEU A 113 9.08 -10.49 -3.36
N GLY A 114 8.88 -9.19 -3.52
CA GLY A 114 8.80 -8.49 -4.80
C GLY A 114 10.07 -7.70 -5.10
N VAL A 115 10.51 -7.76 -6.35
CA VAL A 115 11.70 -7.09 -6.88
C VAL A 115 11.33 -6.40 -8.19
N LEU A 116 12.00 -5.28 -8.46
CA LEU A 116 11.99 -4.58 -9.72
C LEU A 116 13.37 -4.72 -10.37
N THR A 117 13.41 -5.04 -11.66
CA THR A 117 14.64 -5.05 -12.46
C THR A 117 15.15 -3.62 -12.71
N ASP A 118 16.31 -3.52 -13.35
CA ASP A 118 16.90 -2.27 -13.84
C ASP A 118 16.02 -1.51 -14.84
N ASP A 119 15.13 -2.21 -15.55
CA ASP A 119 14.10 -1.65 -16.43
C ASP A 119 12.71 -1.54 -15.75
N ASP A 120 12.66 -1.53 -14.41
CA ASP A 120 11.43 -1.48 -13.59
C ASP A 120 10.41 -2.59 -13.90
N ARG A 121 10.88 -3.76 -14.32
CA ARG A 121 10.00 -4.93 -14.52
C ARG A 121 9.85 -5.70 -13.23
N TYR A 122 8.63 -6.08 -12.90
CA TYR A 122 8.33 -6.77 -11.64
C TYR A 122 8.62 -8.26 -11.72
N ILE A 123 9.20 -8.79 -10.64
CA ILE A 123 9.38 -10.22 -10.36
C ILE A 123 9.03 -10.45 -8.90
N GLY A 124 8.12 -11.39 -8.62
CA GLY A 124 7.75 -11.81 -7.27
C GLY A 124 8.05 -13.28 -7.04
N VAL A 125 8.57 -13.62 -5.85
CA VAL A 125 8.58 -15.00 -5.34
C VAL A 125 7.52 -15.14 -4.25
N GLU A 126 6.72 -16.19 -4.37
CA GLU A 126 5.64 -16.55 -3.45
C GLU A 126 5.87 -17.97 -2.95
N GLN A 127 5.74 -18.20 -1.65
CA GLN A 127 5.78 -19.54 -1.07
C GLN A 127 4.72 -19.73 -0.01
N ALA A 128 4.09 -20.90 -0.03
CA ALA A 128 3.21 -21.35 1.03
C ALA A 128 3.06 -22.88 1.06
N LEU A 129 2.69 -23.43 2.21
CA LEU A 129 2.10 -24.77 2.32
C LEU A 129 0.65 -24.69 1.83
N ASP A 130 0.50 -24.76 0.52
CA ASP A 130 -0.76 -24.58 -0.18
C ASP A 130 -0.74 -25.29 -1.53
N SER A 131 -1.91 -25.59 -2.09
CA SER A 131 -1.98 -26.32 -3.35
C SER A 131 -1.58 -25.44 -4.54
N THR A 132 -0.90 -26.04 -5.52
CA THR A 132 -0.53 -25.37 -6.77
C THR A 132 -1.69 -24.64 -7.44
N PRO A 133 -2.90 -25.25 -7.61
CA PRO A 133 -4.03 -24.54 -8.20
C PRO A 133 -4.43 -23.27 -7.43
N ARG A 134 -4.42 -23.29 -6.09
CA ARG A 134 -4.78 -22.11 -5.28
C ARG A 134 -3.71 -21.03 -5.38
N MET A 135 -2.44 -21.41 -5.38
CA MET A 135 -1.32 -20.48 -5.53
C MET A 135 -1.37 -19.78 -6.90
N ILE A 136 -1.61 -20.53 -7.97
CA ILE A 136 -1.78 -19.97 -9.33
C ILE A 136 -2.99 -19.04 -9.37
N GLU A 137 -4.15 -19.47 -8.87
CA GLU A 137 -5.36 -18.63 -8.83
C GLU A 137 -5.14 -17.30 -8.10
N THR A 138 -4.33 -17.32 -7.03
CA THR A 138 -4.07 -16.14 -6.19
C THR A 138 -3.03 -15.19 -6.79
N HIS A 139 -1.94 -15.74 -7.33
CA HIS A 139 -0.74 -14.95 -7.66
C HIS A 139 -0.46 -14.84 -9.16
N ALA A 140 -1.01 -15.74 -9.97
CA ALA A 140 -0.83 -15.74 -11.42
C ALA A 140 -2.13 -16.19 -12.12
N PRO A 141 -3.28 -15.52 -11.88
CA PRO A 141 -4.53 -15.90 -12.53
C PRO A 141 -4.41 -15.77 -14.05
N GLY A 142 -5.06 -16.68 -14.79
CA GLY A 142 -5.12 -16.63 -16.25
C GLY A 142 -3.91 -17.23 -16.98
N VAL A 143 -2.88 -17.69 -16.26
CA VAL A 143 -1.75 -18.41 -16.85
C VAL A 143 -2.09 -19.87 -17.14
N GLU A 144 -1.51 -20.41 -18.21
CA GLU A 144 -1.63 -21.82 -18.58
C GLU A 144 -0.25 -22.48 -18.65
N GLN A 145 -0.16 -23.74 -18.23
CA GLN A 145 1.08 -24.50 -18.30
C GLN A 145 1.49 -24.69 -19.76
N ARG A 146 2.76 -24.43 -20.04
CA ARG A 146 3.35 -24.53 -21.38
C ARG A 146 4.36 -25.66 -21.49
N ALA A 147 5.21 -25.83 -20.49
CA ALA A 147 6.29 -26.81 -20.51
C ALA A 147 6.84 -27.07 -19.10
N ASP A 148 7.59 -28.16 -18.96
CA ASP A 148 8.53 -28.33 -17.85
C ASP A 148 9.93 -27.90 -18.32
N VAL A 149 10.63 -27.11 -17.49
CA VAL A 149 11.93 -26.51 -17.82
C VAL A 149 12.89 -26.66 -16.64
N GLU A 150 14.18 -26.73 -16.94
CA GLU A 150 15.22 -26.80 -15.92
C GLU A 150 15.88 -25.43 -15.75
N VAL A 151 15.84 -24.89 -14.52
CA VAL A 151 16.41 -23.59 -14.17
C VAL A 151 17.13 -23.74 -12.83
N ALA A 152 18.39 -23.29 -12.78
CA ALA A 152 19.24 -23.39 -11.60
C ALA A 152 19.32 -24.82 -10.99
N GLY A 153 19.37 -25.84 -11.86
CA GLY A 153 19.44 -27.26 -11.47
C GLY A 153 18.17 -27.82 -10.84
N LYS A 154 17.04 -27.11 -10.98
CA LYS A 154 15.72 -27.53 -10.47
C LYS A 154 14.72 -27.56 -11.63
N THR A 155 13.80 -28.53 -11.59
CA THR A 155 12.69 -28.60 -12.56
C THR A 155 11.56 -27.68 -12.12
N TRP A 156 11.08 -26.86 -13.05
CA TRP A 156 9.98 -25.92 -12.89
C TRP A 156 8.94 -26.16 -13.98
N GLN A 157 7.66 -26.00 -13.63
CA GLN A 157 6.61 -25.87 -14.62
C GLN A 157 6.57 -24.41 -15.08
N LEU A 158 6.70 -24.19 -16.38
CA LEU A 158 6.56 -22.87 -17.00
C LEU A 158 5.10 -22.64 -17.39
N TRP A 159 4.55 -21.54 -16.90
CA TRP A 159 3.19 -21.08 -17.20
C TRP A 159 3.24 -19.69 -17.82
N THR A 160 2.35 -19.43 -18.77
CA THR A 160 2.23 -18.10 -19.42
C THR A 160 0.78 -17.74 -19.72
N GLY A 161 0.44 -16.47 -19.57
CA GLY A 161 -0.87 -15.89 -19.86
C GLY A 161 -0.94 -14.45 -19.39
N ASP A 162 -1.82 -13.65 -19.97
CA ASP A 162 -2.10 -12.26 -19.56
C ASP A 162 -0.87 -11.33 -19.41
N GLY A 163 0.21 -11.60 -20.15
CA GLY A 163 1.46 -10.83 -20.09
C GLY A 163 2.40 -11.23 -18.95
N GLU A 164 2.04 -12.26 -18.18
CA GLU A 164 2.84 -12.81 -17.09
C GLU A 164 3.61 -14.06 -17.55
N THR A 165 4.81 -14.23 -16.99
CA THR A 165 5.57 -15.47 -17.03
C THR A 165 5.71 -15.99 -15.60
N THR A 166 5.31 -17.25 -15.38
CA THR A 166 5.28 -17.84 -14.05
C THR A 166 5.99 -19.19 -14.04
N PHE A 167 6.92 -19.37 -13.12
CA PHE A 167 7.57 -20.63 -12.82
C PHE A 167 6.98 -21.20 -11.55
N VAL A 168 6.47 -22.43 -11.62
CA VAL A 168 5.83 -23.12 -10.49
C VAL A 168 6.63 -24.36 -10.14
N ARG A 169 6.87 -24.58 -8.85
CA ARG A 169 7.55 -25.77 -8.36
C ARG A 169 6.94 -26.23 -7.03
N GLU A 170 6.62 -27.51 -6.97
CA GLU A 170 6.19 -28.19 -5.74
C GLU A 170 7.41 -28.81 -5.04
N GLU A 171 7.46 -28.65 -3.72
CA GLU A 171 8.49 -29.17 -2.81
C GLU A 171 7.80 -29.76 -1.57
N GLY A 172 7.47 -31.05 -1.63
CA GLY A 172 6.64 -31.67 -0.59
C GLY A 172 5.27 -31.01 -0.55
N ASP A 173 4.87 -30.47 0.60
CA ASP A 173 3.61 -29.74 0.77
C ASP A 173 3.73 -28.23 0.45
N MET A 174 4.94 -27.76 0.15
CA MET A 174 5.20 -26.37 -0.21
C MET A 174 5.07 -26.15 -1.71
N THR A 175 4.43 -25.06 -2.10
CA THR A 175 4.44 -24.56 -3.48
C THR A 175 5.26 -23.27 -3.55
N VAL A 176 6.14 -23.19 -4.56
CA VAL A 176 6.94 -22.00 -4.89
C VAL A 176 6.50 -21.47 -6.26
N LEU A 177 6.12 -20.20 -6.31
CA LEU A 177 5.84 -19.47 -7.54
C LEU A 177 6.86 -18.37 -7.71
N VAL A 178 7.42 -18.23 -8.91
CA VAL A 178 8.14 -17.03 -9.32
C VAL A 178 7.42 -16.44 -10.52
N THR A 179 6.85 -15.26 -10.36
CA THR A 179 5.92 -14.68 -11.34
C THR A 179 6.19 -13.22 -11.58
N GLY A 180 5.96 -12.77 -12.81
CA GLY A 180 5.99 -11.36 -13.12
C GLY A 180 5.88 -11.08 -14.62
N PRO A 181 5.70 -9.81 -14.99
CA PRO A 181 5.69 -9.37 -16.37
C PRO A 181 7.11 -9.14 -16.92
N ALA A 182 8.16 -9.39 -16.13
CA ALA A 182 9.54 -9.32 -16.61
C ALA A 182 9.82 -10.34 -17.74
N PRO A 183 10.80 -10.05 -18.61
CA PRO A 183 11.30 -11.03 -19.57
C PRO A 183 11.63 -12.36 -18.87
N ARG A 184 11.33 -13.47 -19.54
CA ARG A 184 11.58 -14.81 -19.01
C ARG A 184 13.02 -14.98 -18.52
N GLU A 185 13.99 -14.43 -19.25
CA GLU A 185 15.41 -14.50 -18.92
C GLU A 185 15.74 -13.83 -17.57
N ASP A 186 15.08 -12.72 -17.24
CA ASP A 186 15.25 -12.05 -15.95
C ASP A 186 14.65 -12.87 -14.83
N ILE A 187 13.49 -13.49 -15.06
CA ILE A 187 12.88 -14.39 -14.08
C ILE A 187 13.75 -15.62 -13.83
N GLU A 188 14.31 -16.22 -14.88
CA GLU A 188 15.26 -17.34 -14.76
C GLU A 188 16.53 -16.92 -14.02
N ARG A 189 17.06 -15.72 -14.31
CA ARG A 189 18.17 -15.13 -13.57
C ARG A 189 17.83 -14.95 -12.10
N PHE A 190 16.65 -14.42 -11.79
CA PHE A 190 16.18 -14.26 -10.41
C PHE A 190 16.07 -15.60 -9.68
N ILE A 191 15.52 -16.63 -10.32
CA ILE A 191 15.48 -18.00 -9.79
C ILE A 191 16.89 -18.50 -9.45
N GLY A 192 17.88 -18.19 -10.29
CA GLY A 192 19.29 -18.52 -10.05
C GLY A 192 19.91 -17.85 -8.83
N LEU A 193 19.34 -16.75 -8.33
CA LEU A 193 19.80 -16.05 -7.12
C LEU A 193 19.18 -16.62 -5.84
N LEU A 194 18.09 -17.37 -5.94
CA LEU A 194 17.31 -17.85 -4.80
C LEU A 194 18.06 -18.92 -4.00
N SER A 195 18.19 -18.67 -2.70
CA SER A 195 18.75 -19.59 -1.71
C SER A 195 17.78 -19.79 -0.55
N THR A 196 17.82 -20.97 0.04
CA THR A 196 17.17 -21.27 1.33
C THR A 196 18.10 -21.11 2.52
N GLU A 197 19.41 -21.09 2.26
CA GLU A 197 20.49 -20.87 3.23
C GLU A 197 20.75 -19.38 3.44
#